data_AF-A0A239DB46-F1
#
_entry.id   AF-A0A239DB46-F1
#
_cell.length_a   1.000
_cell.length_b   1.000
_cell.length_c   1.000
_cell.angle_alpha   90.00
_cell.angle_beta   90.00
_cell.angle_gamma   90.00
#
_symmetry.space_group_name_H-M   'P 1'
#
loop_
_entity.id
_entity.type
_entity.pdbx_description
1 polymer ?
#
loop_
_entity_poly.entity_id
_entity_poly.type
_entity_poly.pdbx_seq_one_letter_code
_entity_poly.pdbx_strand_id
1 'polypeptide(L)'
;MSNKFITHLFTKILEVRGHTPLSVSAAKEALESLDAEYEAISQSEGSEMAENALSYKTVKRALQQCLSYHANSNPSVTYEDNLINYEYAYLKLERAESLLKRSSC
;
A
#
# COMPACT_ATOMS: atom_id res chain seq x y z
N MET A 1 8.14 -0.18 -17.41
CA MET A 1 6.80 0.31 -17.01
C MET A 1 6.98 1.45 -16.01
N SER A 2 6.12 2.47 -16.03
CA SER A 2 6.41 3.76 -15.39
C SER A 2 6.30 3.69 -13.86
N ASN A 3 7.40 3.97 -13.15
CA ASN A 3 7.53 4.15 -11.69
C ASN A 3 6.63 5.25 -11.06
N LYS A 4 5.71 5.85 -11.84
CA LYS A 4 4.81 6.92 -11.36
C LYS A 4 3.75 6.41 -10.38
N PHE A 5 3.39 5.13 -10.47
CA PHE A 5 2.33 4.53 -9.65
C PHE A 5 2.70 4.44 -8.17
N ILE A 6 3.84 3.81 -7.87
CA ILE A 6 4.29 3.68 -6.49
C ILE A 6 4.56 5.08 -5.92
N THR A 7 5.19 5.97 -6.69
CA THR A 7 5.38 7.38 -6.30
C THR A 7 4.04 8.08 -5.95
N HIS A 8 2.93 7.80 -6.65
CA HIS A 8 1.63 8.40 -6.35
C HIS A 8 0.98 7.86 -5.07
N LEU A 9 1.04 6.54 -4.86
CA LEU A 9 0.60 5.89 -3.61
C LEU A 9 1.44 6.39 -2.42
N PHE A 10 2.75 6.53 -2.65
CA PHE A 10 3.74 7.05 -1.70
C PHE A 10 3.43 8.46 -1.26
N THR A 11 3.22 9.34 -2.24
CA THR A 11 3.00 10.76 -1.97
C THR A 11 1.75 10.94 -1.12
N LYS A 12 0.68 10.17 -1.36
CA LYS A 12 -0.54 10.20 -0.55
C LYS A 12 -0.33 9.67 0.88
N ILE A 13 0.46 8.60 1.06
CA ILE A 13 0.78 8.08 2.40
C ILE A 13 1.78 9.00 3.15
N LEU A 14 2.65 9.72 2.43
CA LEU A 14 3.63 10.65 3.00
C LEU A 14 3.06 12.04 3.33
N GLU A 15 2.16 12.58 2.51
CA GLU A 15 1.41 13.81 2.82
C GLU A 15 0.67 13.68 4.17
N VAL A 16 0.31 12.45 4.53
CA VAL A 16 -0.34 12.05 5.79
C VAL A 16 0.61 12.05 6.99
N ARG A 17 1.94 11.95 6.81
CA ARG A 17 2.92 12.14 7.91
C ARG A 17 3.15 13.61 8.26
N GLY A 18 2.77 14.52 7.36
CA GLY A 18 3.01 15.96 7.49
C GLY A 18 1.98 16.68 8.34
N HIS A 19 0.70 16.71 7.92
CA HIS A 19 -0.22 17.74 8.46
C HIS A 19 -1.73 17.44 8.44
N THR A 20 -2.21 16.24 8.11
CA THR A 20 -3.67 16.01 7.93
C THR A 20 -4.06 14.60 8.36
N PRO A 21 -5.29 14.38 8.89
CA PRO A 21 -5.70 13.08 9.40
C PRO A 21 -5.55 12.04 8.30
N LEU A 22 -4.92 10.92 8.64
CA LEU A 22 -4.92 9.65 7.91
C LEU A 22 -6.31 9.51 7.24
N SER A 23 -6.39 9.65 5.92
CA SER A 23 -7.68 9.85 5.27
C SER A 23 -8.20 8.53 4.74
N VAL A 24 -9.49 8.27 4.94
CA VAL A 24 -10.17 7.07 4.43
C VAL A 24 -9.98 6.94 2.92
N SER A 25 -10.00 8.07 2.20
CA SER A 25 -9.82 8.10 0.75
C SER A 25 -8.42 7.63 0.35
N ALA A 26 -7.37 8.03 1.07
CA ALA A 26 -6.01 7.58 0.79
C ALA A 26 -5.88 6.06 0.94
N ALA A 27 -6.43 5.46 1.99
CA ALA A 27 -6.40 4.01 2.16
C ALA A 27 -7.23 3.26 1.09
N LYS A 28 -8.38 3.82 0.66
CA LYS A 28 -9.20 3.21 -0.41
C LYS A 28 -8.47 3.21 -1.74
N GLU A 29 -7.99 4.37 -2.15
CA GLU A 29 -7.25 4.53 -3.42
C GLU A 29 -5.98 3.70 -3.43
N ALA A 30 -5.25 3.63 -2.31
CA ALA A 30 -4.09 2.77 -2.16
C ALA A 30 -4.45 1.28 -2.32
N LEU A 31 -5.59 0.85 -1.79
CA LEU A 31 -6.03 -0.53 -1.88
C LEU A 31 -6.46 -0.92 -3.30
N GLU A 32 -7.26 -0.07 -3.97
CA GLU A 32 -7.67 -0.27 -5.36
C GLU A 32 -6.46 -0.36 -6.30
N SER A 33 -5.51 0.54 -6.06
CA SER A 33 -4.26 0.61 -6.78
C SER A 33 -3.40 -0.64 -6.56
N LEU A 34 -3.27 -1.11 -5.31
CA LEU A 34 -2.55 -2.35 -4.98
C LEU A 34 -3.17 -3.57 -5.69
N ASP A 35 -4.49 -3.66 -5.72
CA ASP A 35 -5.21 -4.74 -6.38
C ASP A 35 -4.97 -4.74 -7.90
N ALA A 36 -4.99 -3.55 -8.54
CA ALA A 36 -4.72 -3.43 -9.97
C ALA A 36 -3.29 -3.87 -10.35
N GLU A 37 -2.27 -3.50 -9.56
CA GLU A 37 -0.89 -3.91 -9.84
C GLU A 37 -0.64 -5.39 -9.55
N TYR A 38 -1.27 -5.93 -8.51
CA TYR A 38 -1.20 -7.37 -8.26
C TYR A 38 -1.71 -8.15 -9.46
N GLU A 39 -2.86 -7.76 -10.03
CA GLU A 39 -3.40 -8.36 -11.25
C GLU A 39 -2.45 -8.19 -12.44
N ALA A 40 -1.91 -6.99 -12.66
CA ALA A 40 -1.00 -6.72 -13.77
C ALA A 40 0.29 -7.58 -13.71
N ILE A 41 0.97 -7.61 -12.56
CA ILE A 41 2.19 -8.41 -12.36
C ILE A 41 1.84 -9.90 -12.39
N SER A 42 0.70 -10.30 -11.82
CA SER A 42 0.28 -11.70 -11.84
C SER A 42 0.08 -12.21 -13.26
N GLN A 43 -0.46 -11.38 -14.16
CA GLN A 43 -0.67 -11.72 -15.56
C GLN A 43 0.65 -11.79 -16.35
N SER A 44 1.64 -10.98 -16.02
CA SER A 44 2.93 -10.94 -16.75
C SER A 44 4.00 -11.90 -16.21
N GLU A 45 4.09 -12.04 -14.88
CA GLU A 45 5.20 -12.70 -14.17
C GLU A 45 4.74 -13.81 -13.21
N GLY A 46 3.43 -13.97 -13.03
CA GLY A 46 2.85 -14.97 -12.15
C GLY A 46 2.51 -14.43 -10.76
N SER A 47 1.50 -15.04 -10.14
CA SER A 47 0.92 -14.59 -8.87
C SER A 47 1.88 -14.65 -7.68
N GLU A 48 2.85 -15.59 -7.71
CA GLU A 48 3.89 -15.68 -6.69
C GLU A 48 4.86 -14.49 -6.77
N MET A 49 5.25 -14.09 -7.98
CA MET A 49 6.09 -12.92 -8.18
C MET A 49 5.36 -11.64 -7.76
N ALA A 50 4.08 -11.50 -8.13
CA ALA A 50 3.25 -10.37 -7.71
C ALA A 50 3.11 -10.29 -6.17
N GLU A 51 2.87 -11.44 -5.51
CA GLU A 51 2.82 -11.50 -4.05
C GLU A 51 4.15 -11.06 -3.44
N ASN A 52 5.27 -11.62 -3.91
CA ASN A 52 6.59 -11.36 -3.35
C ASN A 52 7.04 -9.90 -3.59
N ALA A 53 6.80 -9.37 -4.78
CA ALA A 53 7.17 -8.02 -5.15
C ALA A 53 6.42 -6.98 -4.32
N LEU A 54 5.09 -7.15 -4.16
CA LEU A 54 4.24 -6.19 -3.47
C LEU A 54 4.05 -6.48 -1.97
N SER A 55 4.50 -7.65 -1.48
CA SER A 55 4.05 -8.20 -0.19
C SER A 55 2.52 -8.17 -0.06
N TYR A 56 1.84 -8.50 -1.17
CA TYR A 56 0.45 -8.14 -1.47
C TYR A 56 -0.51 -8.41 -0.32
N LYS A 57 -0.58 -9.64 0.19
CA LYS A 57 -1.52 -10.01 1.27
C LYS A 57 -1.34 -9.16 2.52
N THR A 58 -0.08 -8.90 2.89
CA THR A 58 0.22 -8.15 4.11
C THR A 58 -0.03 -6.66 3.95
N VAL A 59 0.29 -6.07 2.79
CA VAL A 59 0.00 -4.66 2.50
C VAL A 59 -1.51 -4.45 2.39
N LYS A 60 -2.22 -5.35 1.70
CA LYS A 60 -3.68 -5.36 1.61
C LYS A 60 -4.32 -5.41 3.00
N ARG A 61 -3.85 -6.31 3.87
CA ARG A 61 -4.34 -6.40 5.25
C ARG A 61 -4.11 -5.11 6.03
N ALA A 62 -2.94 -4.50 5.92
CA ALA A 62 -2.63 -3.25 6.60
C ALA A 62 -3.57 -2.12 6.15
N LEU A 63 -3.75 -1.93 4.84
CA LEU A 63 -4.68 -0.92 4.29
C LEU A 63 -6.13 -1.18 4.72
N GLN A 64 -6.57 -2.45 4.77
CA GLN A 64 -7.90 -2.82 5.28
C GLN A 64 -8.08 -2.50 6.77
N GLN A 65 -7.04 -2.66 7.60
CA GLN A 65 -7.08 -2.23 9.00
C GLN A 65 -7.22 -0.71 9.11
N CYS A 66 -6.51 0.05 8.26
CA CYS A 66 -6.67 1.50 8.21
C CYS A 66 -8.12 1.90 7.86
N LEU A 67 -8.73 1.25 6.88
CA LEU A 67 -10.14 1.47 6.54
C LEU A 67 -11.08 1.11 7.69
N SER A 68 -10.77 0.03 8.42
CA SER A 68 -11.59 -0.42 9.55
C SER A 68 -11.53 0.55 10.73
N TYR A 69 -10.36 1.12 11.00
CA TYR A 69 -10.18 2.21 11.97
C TYR A 69 -11.07 3.40 11.61
N HIS A 70 -10.97 3.89 10.37
CA HIS A 70 -11.73 5.07 9.96
C HIS A 70 -13.24 4.85 9.86
N ALA A 71 -13.68 3.63 9.56
CA ALA A 71 -15.09 3.26 9.56
C ALA A 71 -15.64 3.02 10.98
N ASN A 72 -14.79 3.06 12.01
CA ASN A 72 -15.10 2.56 13.36
C ASN A 72 -15.69 1.13 13.36
N SER A 73 -15.35 0.33 12.34
CA SER A 73 -15.88 -1.02 12.18
C SER A 73 -15.07 -2.07 12.93
N ASN A 74 -13.85 -1.72 13.35
CA ASN A 74 -13.06 -2.51 14.28
C ASN A 74 -12.59 -1.65 15.46
N PRO A 75 -13.28 -1.70 16.61
CA PRO A 75 -12.90 -0.90 17.78
C PRO A 75 -11.59 -1.36 18.44
N SER A 76 -11.02 -2.50 18.02
CA SER A 76 -9.73 -2.97 18.52
C SER A 76 -8.53 -2.30 17.84
N VAL A 77 -8.72 -1.59 16.73
CA VAL A 77 -7.64 -0.90 16.03
C VAL A 77 -7.52 0.49 16.64
N THR A 78 -6.40 0.77 17.28
CA THR A 78 -6.15 2.10 17.86
C THR A 78 -5.62 3.07 16.80
N TYR A 79 -5.47 4.34 17.19
CA TYR A 79 -4.80 5.32 16.36
C TYR A 79 -3.34 4.92 16.07
N GLU A 80 -2.63 4.39 17.07
CA GLU A 80 -1.26 3.88 16.93
C GLU A 80 -1.21 2.69 15.96
N ASP A 81 -2.16 1.76 16.05
CA ASP A 81 -2.25 0.65 15.09
C ASP A 81 -2.48 1.17 13.67
N ASN A 82 -3.32 2.18 13.50
CA ASN A 82 -3.55 2.81 12.20
C ASN A 82 -2.24 3.40 11.64
N LEU A 83 -1.47 4.12 12.46
CA LEU A 83 -0.15 4.64 12.07
C LEU A 83 0.83 3.54 11.68
N ILE A 84 0.92 2.48 12.47
CA ILE A 84 1.78 1.32 12.21
C ILE A 84 1.41 0.65 10.88
N ASN A 85 0.11 0.50 10.60
CA ASN A 85 -0.36 -0.10 9.35
C ASN A 85 -0.01 0.76 8.14
N TYR A 86 -0.17 2.08 8.21
CA TYR A 86 0.24 2.98 7.13
C TYR A 86 1.76 2.98 6.91
N GLU A 87 2.55 3.01 7.99
CA GLU A 87 4.02 2.94 7.90
C GLU A 87 4.47 1.61 7.31
N TYR A 88 3.87 0.50 7.72
CA TYR A 88 4.18 -0.81 7.14
C TYR A 88 3.87 -0.86 5.64
N ALA A 89 2.67 -0.42 5.23
CA ALA A 89 2.26 -0.40 3.83
C ALA A 89 3.22 0.46 3.00
N TYR A 90 3.58 1.64 3.53
CA TYR A 90 4.58 2.52 2.94
C TYR A 90 5.92 1.79 2.72
N LEU A 91 6.57 1.30 3.78
CA LEU A 91 7.90 0.69 3.68
C LEU A 91 7.95 -0.50 2.71
N LYS A 92 6.88 -1.31 2.65
CA LYS A 92 6.81 -2.45 1.73
C LYS A 92 6.73 -2.03 0.28
N LEU A 93 5.91 -1.04 -0.03
CA LEU A 93 5.78 -0.53 -1.38
C LEU A 93 7.06 0.21 -1.83
N GLU A 94 7.84 0.77 -0.90
CA GLU A 94 9.11 1.48 -1.21
C GLU A 94 10.14 0.48 -1.72
N ARG A 95 10.17 -0.65 -1.02
CA ARG A 95 11.00 -1.78 -1.37
C ARG A 95 10.55 -2.38 -2.69
N ALA A 96 9.25 -2.49 -2.94
CA ALA A 96 8.72 -2.97 -4.22
C ALA A 96 9.21 -2.09 -5.38
N GLU A 97 9.15 -0.75 -5.22
CA GLU A 97 9.65 0.18 -6.24
C GLU A 97 11.15 0.03 -6.48
N SER A 98 11.92 -0.10 -5.40
CA SER A 98 13.37 -0.29 -5.48
C SER A 98 13.74 -1.59 -6.20
N LEU A 99 12.95 -2.66 -6.03
CA LEU A 99 13.15 -3.93 -6.71
C LEU A 99 12.80 -3.81 -8.20
N LEU A 100 11.64 -3.25 -8.54
CA LEU A 100 11.18 -3.08 -9.92
C LEU A 100 12.10 -2.13 -10.73
N LYS A 101 12.64 -1.09 -10.11
CA LYS A 101 13.67 -0.21 -10.70
C LYS A 101 14.93 -0.98 -11.08
N ARG A 102 15.37 -1.94 -10.27
CA ARG A 102 16.60 -2.72 -10.51
C ARG A 102 16.42 -3.80 -11.58
N SER A 103 15.23 -4.35 -11.74
CA SER A 103 14.91 -5.35 -12.77
C SER A 103 14.83 -4.76 -14.19
N SER A 104 14.90 -3.43 -14.34
CA SER A 104 14.79 -2.71 -15.60
C SER A 104 16.14 -2.29 -16.21
N CYS A 105 17.26 -2.79 -15.67
CA CYS A 105 18.63 -2.58 -16.17
C CYS A 105 19.19 -3.82 -16.86
#